data_AF-A0A847TQX6-F1
#
_entry.id   AF-A0A847TQX6-F1
#
_cell.length_a   1.000
_cell.length_b   1.000
_cell.length_c   1.000
_cell.angle_alpha   90.00
_cell.angle_beta   90.00
_cell.angle_gamma   90.00
#
_symmetry.space_group_name_H-M   'P 1'
#
loop_
_entity.id
_entity.type
_entity.pdbx_description
1 polymer ?
#
loop_
_entity_poly.entity_id
_entity_poly.type
_entity_poly.pdbx_seq_one_letter_code
_entity_poly.pdbx_strand_id
1 'polypeptide(L)'
;MSDEEQNHPKEADAIPEDIVEIAEGYLDLIVGEETDTKADEQDLEEIKEEVEQWNRELESLDEDDELYAIGVEERDNLKRRIKERNQTEKRREQIRQELVERTASEFIARDQWLDTSVIKAITHELLGEAREESLVDEYRLPGAELDNKSLFTVSRNIRATASHANSADERITNLWGSIDGTRQYPIVEVLFDSAELLGPSGIAEIIQDEDRDRRHIGDALGKMMDRQYHPYFKGEDGYTLSLVGEYVWKEFGPDVKKDSEESFSEEGGDEGGDKKPNSELTSFQDD
;
A
#
# COMPACT_ATOMS: atom_id res chain seq x y z
N MET A 1 -27.21 -18.23 41.78
CA MET A 1 -26.07 -17.36 42.12
C MET A 1 -25.22 -17.37 40.87
N SER A 2 -25.25 -16.25 40.16
CA SER A 2 -24.63 -16.12 38.85
C SER A 2 -23.24 -15.56 39.09
N ASP A 3 -22.22 -16.40 38.91
CA ASP A 3 -20.85 -15.93 38.80
C ASP A 3 -20.71 -15.34 37.40
N GLU A 4 -20.83 -14.00 37.32
CA GLU A 4 -20.32 -13.23 36.20
C GLU A 4 -18.80 -13.42 36.16
N GLU A 5 -18.34 -14.36 35.32
CA GLU A 5 -16.97 -14.35 34.82
C GLU A 5 -16.75 -13.01 34.11
N GLN A 6 -16.17 -12.08 34.86
CA GLN A 6 -15.56 -10.87 34.32
C GLN A 6 -14.43 -11.32 33.41
N ASN A 7 -14.76 -11.51 32.14
CA ASN A 7 -13.81 -11.72 31.07
C ASN A 7 -13.09 -10.38 30.87
N HIS A 8 -12.08 -10.13 31.70
CA HIS A 8 -11.10 -9.08 31.45
C HIS A 8 -10.56 -9.30 30.04
N PRO A 9 -10.55 -8.30 29.14
CA PRO A 9 -9.81 -8.41 27.90
C PRO A 9 -8.37 -8.72 28.29
N LYS A 10 -7.85 -9.86 27.83
CA LYS A 10 -6.45 -10.24 28.06
C LYS A 10 -5.59 -9.07 27.58
N GLU A 11 -4.57 -8.70 28.36
CA GLU A 11 -3.57 -7.67 28.00
C GLU A 11 -2.93 -7.87 26.60
N ALA A 12 -3.08 -9.06 26.00
CA ALA A 12 -2.64 -9.40 24.65
C ALA A 12 -3.36 -8.63 23.51
N ASP A 13 -4.52 -8.03 23.73
CA ASP A 13 -5.28 -7.31 22.69
C ASP A 13 -5.03 -5.79 22.69
N ALA A 14 -4.27 -5.25 23.65
CA ALA A 14 -3.98 -3.81 23.73
C ALA A 14 -2.93 -3.41 22.69
N ILE A 15 -3.16 -2.32 21.95
CA ILE A 15 -2.16 -1.77 21.02
C ILE A 15 -1.00 -1.21 21.85
N PRO A 16 0.27 -1.55 21.55
CA PRO A 16 1.41 -1.02 22.29
C PRO A 16 1.50 0.50 22.18
N GLU A 17 1.99 1.18 23.23
CA GLU A 17 2.20 2.63 23.20
C GLU A 17 3.54 3.02 22.56
N ASP A 18 4.54 2.14 22.58
CA ASP A 18 5.85 2.37 21.99
C ASP A 18 5.82 2.06 20.49
N ILE A 19 6.38 2.96 19.66
CA ILE A 19 6.42 2.76 18.21
C ILE A 19 7.31 1.59 17.81
N VAL A 20 8.36 1.28 18.59
CA VAL A 20 9.23 0.13 18.36
C VAL A 20 8.43 -1.15 18.57
N GLU A 21 7.65 -1.25 19.64
CA GLU A 21 6.81 -2.42 19.92
C GLU A 21 5.69 -2.58 18.87
N ILE A 22 5.10 -1.48 18.39
CA ILE A 22 4.15 -1.52 17.25
C ILE A 22 4.85 -2.06 16.00
N ALA A 23 6.04 -1.58 15.68
CA ALA A 23 6.78 -1.99 14.49
C ALA A 23 7.23 -3.46 14.54
N GLU A 24 7.70 -3.93 15.70
CA GLU A 24 8.02 -5.34 15.92
C GLU A 24 6.79 -6.22 15.78
N GLY A 25 5.68 -5.85 16.42
CA GLY A 25 4.40 -6.56 16.29
C GLY A 25 3.87 -6.59 14.86
N TYR A 26 4.05 -5.50 14.10
CA TYR A 26 3.70 -5.43 12.68
C TYR A 26 4.53 -6.44 11.88
N LEU A 27 5.85 -6.44 12.07
CA LEU A 27 6.76 -7.32 11.34
C LEU A 27 6.52 -8.79 11.69
N ASP A 28 6.25 -9.10 12.97
CA ASP A 28 5.93 -10.47 13.40
C ASP A 28 4.63 -10.98 12.77
N LEU A 29 3.60 -10.14 12.70
CA LEU A 29 2.28 -10.52 12.18
C LEU A 29 2.20 -10.58 10.66
N ILE A 30 3.08 -9.88 9.93
CA ILE A 30 2.95 -9.70 8.47
C ILE A 30 4.14 -10.27 7.71
N VAL A 31 5.35 -10.18 8.27
CA VAL A 31 6.58 -10.71 7.65
C VAL A 31 6.93 -12.10 8.19
N GLY A 32 6.49 -12.43 9.41
CA GLY A 32 6.74 -13.72 10.06
C GLY A 32 5.86 -14.88 9.57
N GLU A 33 4.69 -14.59 9.00
CA GLU A 33 3.85 -15.57 8.33
C GLU A 33 3.94 -15.31 6.82
N GLU A 34 4.43 -16.28 6.03
CA GLU A 34 4.24 -16.29 4.57
C GLU A 34 2.75 -16.48 4.27
N THR A 35 1.92 -15.48 4.59
CA THR A 35 0.51 -15.48 4.24
C THR A 35 0.39 -15.06 2.79
N ASP A 36 0.28 -16.02 1.88
CA ASP A 36 -0.31 -15.75 0.57
C ASP A 36 -1.78 -15.41 0.81
N THR A 37 -2.10 -14.12 0.84
CA THR A 37 -3.42 -13.59 1.17
C THR A 37 -4.54 -14.25 0.37
N LYS A 38 -4.25 -14.70 -0.87
CA LYS A 38 -5.24 -15.40 -1.71
C LYS A 38 -5.48 -16.84 -1.27
N ALA A 39 -4.42 -17.56 -0.93
CA ALA A 39 -4.55 -18.91 -0.38
C ALA A 39 -5.27 -18.86 0.97
N ASP A 40 -4.95 -17.84 1.75
CA ASP A 40 -5.56 -17.59 3.05
C ASP A 40 -7.06 -17.28 2.98
N GLU A 41 -7.49 -16.41 2.06
CA GLU A 41 -8.90 -16.13 1.83
C GLU A 41 -9.66 -17.37 1.35
N GLN A 42 -9.06 -18.17 0.46
CA GLN A 42 -9.64 -19.44 -0.01
C GLN A 42 -9.81 -20.43 1.14
N ASP A 43 -8.79 -20.63 1.96
CA ASP A 43 -8.84 -21.52 3.13
C ASP A 43 -9.92 -21.09 4.14
N LEU A 44 -10.12 -19.78 4.35
CA LEU A 44 -11.18 -19.27 5.24
C LEU A 44 -12.57 -19.55 4.66
N GLU A 45 -12.75 -19.40 3.35
CA GLU A 45 -14.02 -19.69 2.69
C GLU A 45 -14.34 -21.19 2.72
N GLU A 46 -13.36 -22.06 2.47
CA GLU A 46 -13.51 -23.52 2.61
C GLU A 46 -13.97 -23.91 4.03
N ILE A 47 -13.37 -23.33 5.08
CA ILE A 47 -13.76 -23.60 6.47
C ILE A 47 -15.20 -23.13 6.74
N LYS A 48 -15.64 -22.00 6.16
CA LYS A 48 -17.04 -21.54 6.29
C LYS A 48 -18.01 -22.46 5.58
N GLU A 49 -17.69 -22.90 4.36
CA GLU A 49 -18.49 -23.86 3.60
C GLU A 49 -18.64 -25.19 4.37
N GLU A 50 -17.56 -25.65 5.00
CA GLU A 50 -17.57 -26.84 5.85
C GLU A 50 -18.48 -26.66 7.08
N VAL A 51 -18.47 -25.48 7.72
CA VAL A 51 -19.41 -25.15 8.81
C VAL A 51 -20.87 -25.18 8.31
N GLU A 52 -21.15 -24.66 7.12
CA GLU A 52 -22.48 -24.70 6.52
C GLU A 52 -22.92 -26.13 6.14
N GLN A 53 -21.98 -26.97 5.70
CA GLN A 53 -22.23 -28.38 5.47
C GLN A 53 -22.59 -29.09 6.77
N TRP A 54 -21.81 -28.91 7.84
CA TRP A 54 -22.12 -29.47 9.14
C TRP A 54 -23.47 -28.99 9.68
N ASN A 55 -23.84 -27.72 9.50
CA ASN A 55 -25.17 -27.22 9.87
C ASN A 55 -26.28 -28.00 9.14
N ARG A 56 -26.14 -28.24 7.84
CA ARG A 56 -27.11 -28.99 7.03
C ARG A 56 -27.19 -30.47 7.43
N GLU A 57 -26.07 -31.10 7.72
CA GLU A 57 -26.03 -32.51 8.15
C GLU A 57 -26.66 -32.70 9.53
N LEU A 58 -26.39 -31.78 10.47
CA LEU A 58 -26.97 -31.78 11.82
C LEU A 58 -28.48 -31.55 11.84
N GLU A 59 -29.04 -30.78 10.90
CA GLU A 59 -30.50 -30.58 10.77
C GLU A 59 -31.25 -31.89 10.48
N SER A 60 -30.58 -32.89 9.93
CA SER A 60 -31.16 -34.18 9.57
C SER A 60 -31.10 -35.24 10.68
N LEU A 61 -30.40 -34.93 11.79
CA LEU A 61 -30.15 -35.82 12.91
C LEU A 61 -30.96 -35.38 14.14
N ASP A 62 -31.39 -36.35 14.95
CA ASP A 62 -32.00 -36.06 16.25
C ASP A 62 -30.91 -35.64 17.27
N GLU A 63 -31.23 -34.72 18.17
CA GLU A 63 -30.28 -34.20 19.18
C GLU A 63 -29.72 -35.29 20.12
N ASP A 64 -30.46 -36.40 20.29
CA ASP A 64 -30.06 -37.56 21.10
C ASP A 64 -29.17 -38.56 20.33
N ASP A 65 -28.91 -38.34 19.03
CA ASP A 65 -28.04 -39.18 18.20
C ASP A 65 -26.55 -38.93 18.54
N GLU A 66 -25.77 -40.00 18.71
CA GLU A 66 -24.32 -39.91 18.94
C GLU A 66 -23.61 -39.18 17.78
N LEU A 67 -24.11 -39.29 16.54
CA LEU A 67 -23.60 -38.57 15.38
C LEU A 67 -23.88 -37.07 15.45
N TYR A 68 -24.99 -36.65 16.08
CA TYR A 68 -25.29 -35.23 16.29
C TYR A 68 -24.26 -34.59 17.22
N ALA A 69 -23.89 -35.29 18.30
CA ALA A 69 -22.86 -34.82 19.23
C ALA A 69 -21.50 -34.64 18.55
N ILE A 70 -21.08 -35.59 17.71
CA ILE A 70 -19.83 -35.51 16.95
C ILE A 70 -19.85 -34.33 15.97
N GLY A 71 -20.92 -34.16 15.20
CA GLY A 71 -21.03 -33.06 14.23
C GLY A 71 -21.06 -31.68 14.89
N VAL A 72 -21.65 -31.56 16.09
CA VAL A 72 -21.61 -30.31 16.88
C VAL A 72 -20.19 -29.98 17.31
N GLU A 73 -19.42 -30.98 17.79
CA GLU A 73 -18.03 -30.78 18.21
C GLU A 73 -17.15 -30.30 17.05
N GLU A 74 -17.25 -30.94 15.89
CA GLU A 74 -16.49 -30.55 14.68
C GLU A 74 -16.87 -29.16 14.18
N ARG A 75 -18.17 -28.87 14.07
CA ARG A 75 -18.67 -27.54 13.69
C ARG A 75 -18.15 -26.46 14.65
N ASP A 76 -18.18 -26.72 15.95
CA ASP A 76 -17.77 -25.73 16.95
C ASP A 76 -16.25 -25.56 16.98
N ASN A 77 -15.47 -26.59 16.63
CA ASN A 77 -14.04 -26.49 16.37
C ASN A 77 -13.76 -25.58 15.16
N LEU A 78 -14.43 -25.80 14.03
CA LEU A 78 -14.29 -24.96 12.83
C LEU A 78 -14.68 -23.50 13.12
N LYS A 79 -15.78 -23.26 13.82
CA LYS A 79 -16.19 -21.90 14.26
C LYS A 79 -15.14 -21.24 15.17
N ARG A 80 -14.46 -22.01 16.02
CA ARG A 80 -13.37 -21.51 16.86
C ARG A 80 -12.17 -21.09 16.01
N ARG A 81 -11.79 -21.91 15.02
CA ARG A 81 -10.71 -21.57 14.07
C ARG A 81 -11.01 -20.29 13.29
N ILE A 82 -12.24 -20.13 12.78
CA ILE A 82 -12.69 -18.89 12.13
C ILE A 82 -12.54 -17.70 13.10
N LYS A 83 -12.98 -17.86 14.35
CA LYS A 83 -12.91 -16.79 15.34
C LYS A 83 -11.48 -16.38 15.66
N GLU A 84 -10.57 -17.35 15.87
CA GLU A 84 -9.15 -17.10 16.13
C GLU A 84 -8.50 -16.37 14.95
N ARG A 85 -8.77 -16.83 13.72
CA ARG A 85 -8.27 -16.17 12.50
C ARG A 85 -8.76 -14.73 12.35
N ASN A 86 -10.07 -14.50 12.51
CA ASN A 86 -10.65 -13.15 12.48
C ASN A 86 -10.05 -12.23 13.57
N GLN A 87 -9.69 -12.78 14.73
CA GLN A 87 -9.02 -12.02 15.78
C GLN A 87 -7.59 -11.62 15.37
N THR A 88 -6.84 -12.54 14.77
CA THR A 88 -5.50 -12.26 14.23
C THR A 88 -5.55 -11.20 13.13
N GLU A 89 -6.47 -11.32 12.17
CA GLU A 89 -6.64 -10.35 11.09
C GLU A 89 -7.03 -8.97 11.62
N LYS A 90 -7.97 -8.91 12.57
CA LYS A 90 -8.34 -7.66 13.22
C LYS A 90 -7.15 -7.03 13.94
N ARG A 91 -6.34 -7.85 14.63
CA ARG A 91 -5.15 -7.37 15.34
C ARG A 91 -4.09 -6.84 14.38
N ARG A 92 -3.87 -7.55 13.26
CA ARG A 92 -2.98 -7.15 12.18
C ARG A 92 -3.39 -5.78 11.63
N GLU A 93 -4.66 -5.60 11.29
CA GLU A 93 -5.15 -4.32 10.77
C GLU A 93 -5.05 -3.18 11.79
N GLN A 94 -5.33 -3.44 13.07
CA GLN A 94 -5.16 -2.44 14.13
C GLN A 94 -3.71 -1.98 14.27
N ILE A 95 -2.75 -2.90 14.27
CA ILE A 95 -1.32 -2.58 14.36
C ILE A 95 -0.86 -1.83 13.10
N ARG A 96 -1.29 -2.28 11.92
CA ARG A 96 -1.00 -1.61 10.64
C ARG A 96 -1.50 -0.17 10.66
N GLN A 97 -2.77 0.03 11.01
CA GLN A 97 -3.39 1.36 11.04
C GLN A 97 -2.65 2.28 12.03
N GLU A 98 -2.35 1.80 13.23
CA GLU A 98 -1.60 2.58 14.22
C GLU A 98 -0.20 2.96 13.71
N LEU A 99 0.51 2.03 13.08
CA LEU A 99 1.83 2.28 12.50
C LEU A 99 1.79 3.42 11.47
N VAL A 100 0.84 3.38 10.53
CA VAL A 100 0.72 4.40 9.48
C VAL A 100 0.24 5.74 10.05
N GLU A 101 -0.78 5.73 10.93
CA GLU A 101 -1.33 6.94 11.54
C GLU A 101 -0.29 7.68 12.37
N ARG A 102 0.47 6.97 13.20
CA ARG A 102 1.55 7.56 13.97
C ARG A 102 2.70 8.00 13.08
N THR A 103 3.04 7.23 12.05
CA THR A 103 4.05 7.67 11.08
C THR A 103 3.64 8.97 10.40
N ALA A 104 2.37 9.12 10.01
CA ALA A 104 1.87 10.35 9.37
C ALA A 104 1.87 11.57 10.32
N SER A 105 1.54 11.37 11.60
CA SER A 105 1.30 12.44 12.57
C SER A 105 2.52 12.78 13.46
N GLU A 106 3.38 11.81 13.76
CA GLU A 106 4.41 11.90 14.80
C GLU A 106 5.83 11.65 14.30
N PHE A 107 6.04 11.08 13.10
CA PHE A 107 7.39 10.70 12.65
C PHE A 107 8.35 11.91 12.66
N ILE A 108 9.48 11.73 13.34
CA ILE A 108 10.63 12.64 13.31
C ILE A 108 11.88 11.77 13.19
N ALA A 109 12.73 12.02 12.19
CA ALA A 109 13.94 11.24 11.92
C ALA A 109 15.03 11.40 13.01
N ARG A 110 14.74 10.91 14.22
CA ARG A 110 15.62 10.83 15.40
C ARG A 110 15.06 9.84 16.41
N ASP A 111 15.86 9.52 17.43
CA ASP A 111 15.45 8.70 18.58
C ASP A 111 14.82 7.36 18.13
N GLN A 112 13.74 6.92 18.76
CA GLN A 112 13.03 5.67 18.47
C GLN A 112 12.54 5.50 17.02
N TRP A 113 12.34 6.60 16.29
CA TRP A 113 11.89 6.53 14.89
C TRP A 113 13.00 6.11 13.92
N LEU A 114 14.25 6.15 14.37
CA LEU A 114 15.40 5.60 13.65
C LEU A 114 15.80 4.21 14.19
N ASP A 115 14.92 3.56 14.95
CA ASP A 115 15.11 2.14 15.20
C ASP A 115 14.97 1.34 13.90
N THR A 116 15.80 0.32 13.71
CA THR A 116 15.80 -0.50 12.49
C THR A 116 14.46 -1.20 12.27
N SER A 117 13.81 -1.68 13.33
CA SER A 117 12.49 -2.32 13.23
C SER A 117 11.44 -1.33 12.75
N VAL A 118 11.49 -0.08 13.22
CA VAL A 118 10.56 0.99 12.79
C VAL A 118 10.77 1.34 11.31
N ILE A 119 12.01 1.54 10.87
CA ILE A 119 12.30 1.81 9.45
C ILE A 119 11.86 0.66 8.55
N LYS A 120 12.09 -0.58 8.99
CA LYS A 120 11.72 -1.78 8.25
C LYS A 120 10.20 -1.94 8.13
N ALA A 121 9.47 -1.72 9.22
CA ALA A 121 8.01 -1.77 9.24
C ALA A 121 7.40 -0.68 8.34
N ILE A 122 7.87 0.57 8.46
CA ILE A 122 7.40 1.69 7.61
C ILE A 122 7.69 1.40 6.13
N THR A 123 8.88 0.90 5.80
CA THR A 123 9.24 0.62 4.41
C THR A 123 8.40 -0.54 3.85
N HIS A 124 8.16 -1.58 4.66
CA HIS A 124 7.25 -2.66 4.27
C HIS A 124 5.83 -2.15 4.03
N GLU A 125 5.29 -1.35 4.94
CA GLU A 125 3.93 -0.85 4.81
C GLU A 125 3.75 0.09 3.61
N LEU A 126 4.75 0.91 3.31
CA LEU A 126 4.66 1.86 2.20
C LEU A 126 5.01 1.23 0.85
N LEU A 127 5.96 0.30 0.79
CA LEU A 127 6.49 -0.24 -0.47
C LEU A 127 6.17 -1.72 -0.70
N GLY A 128 5.62 -2.43 0.28
CA GLY A 128 5.43 -3.89 0.24
C GLY A 128 6.72 -4.70 0.45
N GLU A 129 7.83 -4.05 0.84
CA GLU A 129 9.13 -4.71 0.99
C GLU A 129 9.82 -4.30 2.30
N ALA A 130 10.14 -5.30 3.13
CA ALA A 130 10.79 -5.08 4.43
C ALA A 130 12.30 -4.87 4.26
N ARG A 131 12.71 -3.62 4.08
CA ARG A 131 14.13 -3.23 3.91
C ARG A 131 14.70 -2.68 5.21
N GLU A 132 15.96 -2.99 5.51
CA GLU A 132 16.65 -2.44 6.71
C GLU A 132 16.98 -0.96 6.56
N GLU A 133 17.06 -0.46 5.32
CA GLU A 133 17.34 0.92 5.02
C GLU A 133 16.20 1.57 4.22
N SER A 134 15.96 2.85 4.48
CA SER A 134 15.09 3.71 3.69
C SER A 134 15.87 4.88 3.09
N LEU A 135 15.70 5.09 1.79
CA LEU A 135 16.38 6.15 1.05
C LEU A 135 15.48 7.39 0.99
N VAL A 136 15.93 8.49 1.57
CA VAL A 136 15.16 9.75 1.57
C VAL A 136 16.08 10.92 1.29
N ASP A 137 15.79 11.66 0.23
CA ASP A 137 16.58 12.83 -0.20
C ASP A 137 18.04 12.47 -0.52
N GLU A 138 19.00 12.74 0.36
CA GLU A 138 20.41 12.32 0.21
C GLU A 138 20.85 11.40 1.37
N TYR A 139 19.89 10.93 2.18
CA TYR A 139 20.14 10.24 3.43
C TYR A 139 19.66 8.78 3.38
N ARG A 140 20.43 7.92 4.05
CA ARG A 140 20.09 6.51 4.31
C ARG A 140 19.69 6.38 5.77
N LEU A 141 18.42 6.09 6.03
CA LEU A 141 17.94 5.82 7.38
C LEU A 141 18.06 4.32 7.68
N PRO A 142 18.36 3.92 8.93
CA PRO A 142 18.50 4.79 10.11
C PRO A 142 19.88 5.42 10.33
N GLY A 143 20.90 5.05 9.54
CA GLY A 143 22.31 5.39 9.81
C GLY A 143 22.75 6.84 9.58
N ALA A 144 21.85 7.74 9.15
CA ALA A 144 22.20 9.11 8.79
C ALA A 144 22.31 10.06 10.00
N GLU A 145 23.36 10.88 10.02
CA GLU A 145 23.44 12.06 10.88
C GLU A 145 22.74 13.25 10.20
N LEU A 146 21.65 13.74 10.82
CA LEU A 146 20.81 14.79 10.24
C LEU A 146 20.98 16.11 11.01
N ASP A 147 21.26 17.19 10.27
CA ASP A 147 21.08 18.53 10.81
C ASP A 147 19.59 18.90 10.91
N ASN A 148 19.25 20.04 11.53
CA ASN A 148 17.85 20.45 11.71
C ASN A 148 17.07 20.60 10.39
N LYS A 149 17.73 21.00 9.30
CA LYS A 149 17.10 21.20 8.00
C LYS A 149 16.84 19.84 7.35
N SER A 150 17.84 18.97 7.34
CA SER A 150 17.74 17.61 6.81
C SER A 150 16.73 16.78 7.60
N LEU A 151 16.73 16.87 8.93
CA LEU A 151 15.74 16.25 9.80
C LEU A 151 14.32 16.68 9.42
N PHE A 152 14.10 17.98 9.20
CA PHE A 152 12.79 18.49 8.78
C PHE A 152 12.39 17.94 7.40
N THR A 153 13.29 17.97 6.42
CA THR A 153 13.03 17.47 5.07
C THR A 153 12.70 15.98 5.06
N VAL A 154 13.54 15.16 5.69
CA VAL A 154 13.36 13.70 5.75
C VAL A 154 12.04 13.36 6.45
N SER A 155 11.79 13.96 7.63
CA SER A 155 10.57 13.71 8.39
C SER A 155 9.33 14.11 7.60
N ARG A 156 9.36 15.26 6.91
CA ARG A 156 8.25 15.74 6.08
C ARG A 156 7.94 14.79 4.93
N ASN A 157 8.97 14.24 4.27
CA ASN A 157 8.80 13.30 3.16
C ASN A 157 8.12 12.01 3.64
N ILE A 158 8.65 11.36 4.67
CA ILE A 158 8.07 10.12 5.22
C ILE A 158 6.64 10.34 5.70
N ARG A 159 6.41 11.43 6.45
CA ARG A 159 5.07 11.77 6.94
C ARG A 159 4.06 11.97 5.82
N ALA A 160 4.44 12.63 4.73
CA ALA A 160 3.53 12.85 3.61
C ALA A 160 3.17 11.55 2.89
N THR A 161 4.15 10.65 2.71
CA THR A 161 3.90 9.32 2.15
C THR A 161 2.97 8.50 3.05
N ALA A 162 3.22 8.45 4.35
CA ALA A 162 2.33 7.78 5.31
C ALA A 162 0.95 8.44 5.37
N SER A 163 0.85 9.77 5.26
CA SER A 163 -0.46 10.45 5.19
C SER A 163 -1.24 10.04 3.94
N HIS A 164 -0.55 9.82 2.82
CA HIS A 164 -1.21 9.33 1.61
C HIS A 164 -1.68 7.89 1.78
N ALA A 165 -0.83 7.00 2.29
CA ALA A 165 -1.20 5.61 2.56
C ALA A 165 -2.39 5.49 3.54
N ASN A 166 -2.50 6.40 4.51
CA ASN A 166 -3.60 6.39 5.48
C ASN A 166 -4.91 6.99 4.93
N SER A 167 -4.84 8.11 4.23
CA SER A 167 -6.02 8.94 3.95
C SER A 167 -6.01 9.64 2.58
N ALA A 168 -5.24 9.14 1.62
CA ALA A 168 -5.15 9.69 0.26
C ALA A 168 -4.82 11.20 0.21
N ASP A 169 -3.80 11.60 0.98
CA ASP A 169 -3.33 12.98 1.08
C ASP A 169 -2.88 13.59 -0.27
N GLU A 170 -3.56 14.66 -0.69
CA GLU A 170 -3.35 15.33 -1.98
C GLU A 170 -1.89 15.76 -2.26
N ARG A 171 -1.03 15.90 -1.24
CA ARG A 171 0.37 16.32 -1.42
C ARG A 171 1.16 15.34 -2.28
N ILE A 172 0.92 14.04 -2.11
CA ILE A 172 1.57 12.99 -2.91
C ILE A 172 0.93 12.90 -4.30
N THR A 173 -0.40 13.03 -4.40
CA THR A 173 -1.10 13.11 -5.69
C THR A 173 -0.62 14.29 -6.53
N ASN A 174 -0.37 15.44 -5.90
CA ASN A 174 0.20 16.62 -6.55
C ASN A 174 1.64 16.40 -7.02
N LEU A 175 2.42 15.61 -6.28
CA LEU A 175 3.76 15.19 -6.73
C LEU A 175 3.65 14.33 -7.99
N TRP A 176 2.74 13.35 -8.02
CA TRP A 176 2.45 12.57 -9.23
C TRP A 176 2.04 13.44 -10.42
N GLY A 177 1.13 14.40 -10.23
CA GLY A 177 0.75 15.33 -11.29
C GLY A 177 1.89 16.22 -11.81
N SER A 178 2.99 16.33 -11.06
CA SER A 178 4.21 17.00 -11.52
C SER A 178 5.19 16.09 -12.26
N ILE A 179 4.93 14.78 -12.23
CA ILE A 179 5.70 13.72 -12.89
C ILE A 179 4.95 13.32 -14.18
N ASP A 180 3.70 12.92 -14.06
CA ASP A 180 2.86 12.40 -15.14
C ASP A 180 2.75 13.37 -16.32
N GLY A 181 2.94 12.85 -17.54
CA GLY A 181 2.95 13.64 -18.77
C GLY A 181 4.04 14.70 -18.87
N THR A 182 5.01 14.75 -17.94
CA THR A 182 6.10 15.72 -17.96
C THR A 182 7.43 15.10 -18.39
N ARG A 183 8.48 15.92 -18.47
CA ARG A 183 9.85 15.43 -18.71
C ARG A 183 10.37 14.54 -17.57
N GLN A 184 9.74 14.52 -16.41
CA GLN A 184 10.17 13.70 -15.27
C GLN A 184 9.74 12.25 -15.41
N TYR A 185 8.61 11.98 -16.09
CA TYR A 185 8.06 10.62 -16.17
C TYR A 185 9.09 9.58 -16.65
N PRO A 186 9.79 9.76 -17.79
CA PRO A 186 10.76 8.77 -18.26
C PRO A 186 11.98 8.62 -17.34
N ILE A 187 12.29 9.65 -16.53
CA ILE A 187 13.37 9.58 -15.55
C ILE A 187 12.94 8.70 -14.38
N VAL A 188 11.72 8.89 -13.87
CA VAL A 188 11.18 8.07 -12.77
C VAL A 188 11.07 6.61 -13.19
N GLU A 189 10.57 6.34 -14.39
CA GLU A 189 10.48 4.99 -14.98
C GLU A 189 11.86 4.30 -15.01
N VAL A 190 12.86 4.95 -15.59
CA VAL A 190 14.23 4.40 -15.67
C VAL A 190 14.84 4.16 -14.29
N LEU A 191 14.61 5.07 -13.33
CA LEU A 191 15.14 4.92 -11.98
C LEU A 191 14.40 3.85 -11.17
N PHE A 192 13.12 3.59 -11.45
CA PHE A 192 12.36 2.50 -10.83
C PHE A 192 12.87 1.12 -11.27
N ASP A 193 13.13 0.96 -12.57
CA ASP A 193 13.60 -0.30 -13.15
C ASP A 193 15.10 -0.58 -12.88
N SER A 194 15.84 0.43 -12.40
CA SER A 194 17.28 0.31 -12.18
C SER A 194 17.60 -0.19 -10.79
N ALA A 195 18.39 -1.26 -10.72
CA ALA A 195 18.99 -1.75 -9.47
C ALA A 195 20.23 -0.93 -9.04
N GLU A 196 20.72 -0.01 -9.87
CA GLU A 196 21.97 0.73 -9.65
C GLU A 196 21.71 2.24 -9.57
N LEU A 197 22.64 2.97 -8.95
CA LEU A 197 22.63 4.43 -9.00
C LEU A 197 23.03 4.89 -10.41
N LEU A 198 22.17 5.70 -11.03
CA LEU A 198 22.43 6.22 -12.37
C LEU A 198 22.77 7.70 -12.35
N GLY A 199 23.89 8.05 -12.98
CA GLY A 199 24.21 9.44 -13.28
C GLY A 199 23.35 9.97 -14.46
N PRO A 200 23.30 11.29 -14.68
CA PRO A 200 22.51 11.88 -15.77
C PRO A 200 22.87 11.36 -17.18
N SER A 201 24.12 10.94 -17.39
CA SER A 201 24.55 10.28 -18.64
C SER A 201 23.94 8.90 -18.80
N GLY A 202 23.96 8.06 -17.76
CA GLY A 202 23.39 6.71 -17.82
C GLY A 202 21.88 6.75 -18.04
N ILE A 203 21.18 7.67 -17.38
CA ILE A 203 19.74 7.88 -17.59
C ILE A 203 19.47 8.30 -19.05
N ALA A 204 20.22 9.26 -19.59
CA ALA A 204 20.05 9.71 -20.97
C ALA A 204 20.31 8.60 -22.00
N GLU A 205 21.31 7.74 -21.75
CA GLU A 205 21.63 6.58 -22.60
C GLU A 205 20.51 5.54 -22.62
N ILE A 206 19.76 5.39 -21.53
CA ILE A 206 18.61 4.46 -21.46
C ILE A 206 17.38 5.06 -22.15
N ILE A 207 17.09 6.34 -21.91
CA ILE A 207 15.91 7.00 -22.50
C ILE A 207 16.03 7.12 -24.04
N GLN A 208 17.26 7.26 -24.56
CA GLN A 208 17.54 7.36 -26.02
C GLN A 208 16.73 8.44 -26.76
N ASP A 209 16.43 9.55 -26.08
CA ASP A 209 15.72 10.70 -26.65
C ASP A 209 16.72 11.82 -26.96
N GLU A 210 16.82 12.21 -28.24
CA GLU A 210 17.74 13.24 -28.72
C GLU A 210 17.51 14.61 -28.07
N ASP A 211 16.28 14.90 -27.61
CA ASP A 211 15.92 16.13 -26.92
C ASP A 211 16.24 16.08 -25.41
N ARG A 212 16.80 14.96 -24.92
CA ARG A 212 17.08 14.70 -23.50
C ARG A 212 18.52 14.29 -23.27
N ASP A 213 19.44 15.18 -23.65
CA ASP A 213 20.85 15.00 -23.32
C ASP A 213 21.11 15.01 -21.80
N ARG A 214 22.34 14.61 -21.43
CA ARG A 214 22.85 14.64 -20.05
C ARG A 214 22.52 15.94 -19.29
N ARG A 215 22.57 17.10 -19.95
CA ARG A 215 22.33 18.40 -19.29
C ARG A 215 20.85 18.56 -18.97
N HIS A 216 19.98 18.24 -19.92
CA HIS A 216 18.53 18.30 -19.71
C HIS A 216 18.08 17.35 -18.58
N ILE A 217 18.65 16.15 -18.51
CA ILE A 217 18.39 15.21 -17.40
C ILE A 217 18.90 15.78 -16.07
N GLY A 218 20.12 16.32 -16.03
CA GLY A 218 20.67 16.94 -14.83
C GLY A 218 19.81 18.10 -14.31
N ASP A 219 19.34 18.97 -15.21
CA ASP A 219 18.44 20.07 -14.87
C ASP A 219 17.07 19.58 -14.39
N ALA A 220 16.55 18.50 -14.97
CA ALA A 220 15.28 17.89 -14.57
C ALA A 220 15.37 17.29 -13.16
N LEU A 221 16.44 16.55 -12.86
CA LEU A 221 16.73 16.00 -11.52
C LEU A 221 16.84 17.12 -10.48
N GLY A 222 17.62 18.16 -10.78
CA GLY A 222 17.80 19.30 -9.88
C GLY A 222 16.49 20.01 -9.53
N LYS A 223 15.63 20.26 -10.54
CA LYS A 223 14.32 20.90 -10.33
C LYS A 223 13.38 20.11 -9.43
N MET A 224 13.47 18.78 -9.41
CA MET A 224 12.65 17.96 -8.51
C MET A 224 13.16 18.00 -7.07
N MET A 225 14.46 18.18 -6.87
CA MET A 225 15.04 18.35 -5.54
C MET A 225 14.71 19.71 -4.91
N ASP A 226 14.34 20.71 -5.73
CA ASP A 226 13.85 22.01 -5.24
C ASP A 226 12.39 21.98 -4.78
N ARG A 227 11.67 20.86 -5.01
CA ARG A 227 10.27 20.72 -4.61
C ARG A 227 10.14 20.42 -3.13
N GLN A 228 8.91 20.49 -2.63
CA GLN A 228 8.62 20.17 -1.23
C GLN A 228 8.83 18.67 -0.91
N TYR A 229 8.63 17.79 -1.88
CA TYR A 229 8.77 16.35 -1.73
C TYR A 229 9.73 15.84 -2.78
N HIS A 230 10.69 15.02 -2.34
CA HIS A 230 11.86 14.66 -3.14
C HIS A 230 11.70 13.22 -3.60
N PRO A 231 11.33 12.96 -4.87
CA PRO A 231 11.13 11.60 -5.38
C PRO A 231 12.45 10.88 -5.64
N TYR A 232 13.58 11.57 -5.57
CA TYR A 232 14.90 10.99 -5.88
C TYR A 232 15.76 10.90 -4.63
N PHE A 233 16.48 9.79 -4.53
CA PHE A 233 17.63 9.67 -3.67
C PHE A 233 18.89 10.10 -4.45
N LYS A 234 19.70 10.98 -3.87
CA LYS A 234 20.98 11.41 -4.43
C LYS A 234 22.14 10.78 -3.66
N GLY A 235 22.79 9.79 -4.28
CA GLY A 235 24.03 9.18 -3.79
C GLY A 235 25.28 9.87 -4.36
N GLU A 236 26.45 9.38 -3.97
CA GLU A 236 27.74 9.91 -4.44
C GLU A 236 27.91 9.73 -5.96
N ASP A 237 27.51 8.57 -6.49
CA ASP A 237 27.73 8.17 -7.88
C ASP A 237 26.52 8.37 -8.80
N GLY A 238 25.37 8.78 -8.27
CA GLY A 238 24.17 8.95 -9.08
C GLY A 238 22.87 9.05 -8.28
N TYR A 239 21.78 8.77 -8.98
CA TYR A 239 20.42 8.88 -8.48
C TYR A 239 19.71 7.53 -8.54
N THR A 240 18.80 7.31 -7.62
CA THR A 240 17.74 6.30 -7.68
C THR A 240 16.45 6.92 -7.12
N LEU A 241 15.35 6.18 -7.06
CA LEU A 241 14.15 6.66 -6.39
C LEU A 241 14.35 6.69 -4.87
N SER A 242 13.79 7.70 -4.23
CA SER A 242 13.62 7.71 -2.78
C SER A 242 12.39 6.87 -2.40
N LEU A 243 12.18 6.64 -1.12
CA LEU A 243 10.93 6.10 -0.56
C LEU A 243 9.69 6.78 -1.16
N VAL A 244 9.74 8.11 -1.31
CA VAL A 244 8.63 8.89 -1.87
C VAL A 244 8.45 8.59 -3.36
N GLY A 245 9.54 8.53 -4.12
CA GLY A 245 9.49 8.25 -5.54
C GLY A 245 9.01 6.85 -5.84
N GLU A 246 9.53 5.85 -5.13
CA GLU A 246 9.09 4.45 -5.24
C GLU A 246 7.62 4.30 -4.88
N TYR A 247 7.18 4.92 -3.78
CA TYR A 247 5.78 4.92 -3.37
C TYR A 247 4.88 5.50 -4.46
N VAL A 248 5.21 6.70 -4.96
CA VAL A 248 4.44 7.38 -6.01
C VAL A 248 4.34 6.52 -7.27
N TRP A 249 5.44 5.87 -7.67
CA TRP A 249 5.42 5.00 -8.84
C TRP A 249 4.58 3.75 -8.62
N LYS A 250 4.71 3.09 -7.46
CA LYS A 250 3.91 1.91 -7.11
C LYS A 250 2.41 2.23 -6.98
N GLU A 251 2.06 3.45 -6.58
CA GLU A 251 0.67 3.87 -6.36
C GLU A 251 -0.03 4.39 -7.64
N PHE A 252 0.70 5.06 -8.54
CA PHE A 252 0.10 5.73 -9.71
C PHE A 252 0.67 5.32 -11.06
N GLY A 253 1.75 4.53 -11.05
CA GLY A 253 2.44 4.07 -12.25
C GLY A 253 1.56 3.24 -13.18
N PRO A 254 2.05 2.96 -14.39
CA PRO A 254 1.26 2.31 -15.43
C PRO A 254 0.78 0.90 -15.05
N ASP A 255 1.50 0.20 -14.18
CA ASP A 255 1.12 -1.15 -13.74
C ASP A 255 -0.08 -1.15 -12.79
N VAL A 256 -0.40 -0.03 -12.14
CA VAL A 256 -1.63 0.13 -11.33
C VAL A 256 -2.87 0.29 -12.21
N LYS A 257 -2.71 0.95 -13.37
CA LYS A 257 -3.84 1.21 -14.28
C LYS A 257 -4.33 -0.07 -14.97
N LYS A 258 -3.45 -1.06 -15.20
CA LYS A 258 -3.81 -2.35 -15.83
C LYS A 258 -4.80 -3.15 -15.00
N ASP A 259 -4.66 -3.15 -13.67
CA ASP A 259 -5.58 -3.87 -12.78
C ASP A 259 -6.95 -3.16 -12.64
N SER A 260 -7.01 -1.84 -12.90
CA SER A 260 -8.26 -1.07 -12.86
C SER A 260 -9.10 -1.20 -14.14
N GLU A 261 -8.47 -1.40 -15.31
CA GLU A 261 -9.14 -1.42 -16.61
C GLU A 261 -9.67 -2.82 -17.01
N GLU A 262 -9.28 -3.90 -16.32
CA GLU A 262 -9.84 -5.25 -16.57
C GLU A 262 -11.23 -5.47 -15.93
N SER A 263 -11.79 -4.48 -15.22
CA SER A 263 -13.10 -4.60 -14.55
C SER A 263 -14.29 -3.98 -15.30
N PHE A 264 -14.09 -3.45 -16.53
CA PHE A 264 -15.18 -2.95 -17.37
C PHE A 264 -15.08 -3.48 -18.82
N SER A 265 -15.35 -4.76 -19.01
CA SER A 265 -15.94 -5.23 -20.27
C SER A 265 -17.47 -5.22 -20.13
N GLU A 266 -18.07 -4.05 -20.33
CA GLU A 266 -19.51 -3.95 -20.58
C GLU A 266 -19.81 -4.61 -21.94
N GLU A 267 -20.56 -5.71 -21.89
CA GLU A 267 -21.33 -6.20 -23.02
C GLU A 267 -22.26 -5.08 -23.52
N GLY A 268 -22.05 -4.61 -24.74
CA GLY A 268 -22.85 -3.55 -25.34
C GLY A 268 -22.95 -3.67 -26.85
N GLY A 269 -23.76 -4.66 -27.29
CA GLY A 269 -24.57 -4.66 -28.52
C GLY A 269 -24.10 -3.90 -29.75
N ASP A 270 -23.69 -4.67 -30.75
CA ASP A 270 -23.59 -4.36 -32.18
C ASP A 270 -24.90 -3.73 -32.73
N GLU A 271 -24.93 -2.40 -32.91
CA GLU A 271 -25.92 -1.73 -33.77
C GLU A 271 -25.34 -1.45 -35.16
N GLY A 272 -25.54 -2.40 -36.07
CA GLY A 272 -25.44 -2.18 -37.50
C GLY A 272 -26.77 -1.68 -38.10
N GLY A 273 -26.73 -0.64 -38.92
CA GLY A 273 -27.77 -0.42 -39.94
C GLY A 273 -28.11 1.02 -40.32
N ASP A 274 -27.46 1.52 -41.37
CA ASP A 274 -27.82 2.72 -42.13
C ASP A 274 -29.32 2.85 -42.48
N LYS A 275 -29.87 4.07 -42.36
CA LYS A 275 -30.54 4.82 -43.45
C LYS A 275 -31.24 6.12 -42.96
N LYS A 276 -30.76 7.26 -43.45
CA LYS A 276 -31.60 8.43 -43.80
C LYS A 276 -32.46 8.09 -45.07
N PRO A 277 -33.53 8.81 -45.47
CA PRO A 277 -33.79 10.25 -45.24
C PRO A 277 -35.27 10.72 -45.12
N ASN A 278 -35.38 12.05 -44.97
CA ASN A 278 -36.34 13.00 -45.59
C ASN A 278 -37.44 13.69 -44.76
N SER A 279 -37.42 15.04 -44.90
CA SER A 279 -38.54 16.02 -44.97
C SER A 279 -39.43 16.15 -43.74
N GLU A 280 -39.89 17.31 -43.26
CA GLU A 280 -40.10 18.64 -43.83
C GLU A 280 -40.65 19.54 -42.70
N LEU A 281 -40.46 20.87 -42.80
CA LEU A 281 -41.33 21.95 -42.26
C LEU A 281 -41.47 22.06 -40.71
N THR A 282 -41.42 23.21 -40.04
CA THR A 282 -41.72 24.61 -40.39
C THR A 282 -40.92 25.59 -39.52
N SER A 283 -40.59 26.72 -40.15
CA SER A 283 -40.26 28.04 -39.60
C SER A 283 -41.12 28.51 -38.42
N PHE A 284 -40.54 29.27 -37.49
CA PHE A 284 -41.08 30.56 -37.04
C PHE A 284 -39.93 31.48 -36.59
N GLN A 285 -39.90 32.67 -37.19
CA GLN A 285 -39.10 33.85 -36.83
C GLN A 285 -39.69 34.51 -35.57
N ASP A 286 -38.88 35.22 -34.79
CA ASP A 286 -38.87 36.70 -34.80
C ASP A 286 -37.85 37.26 -33.80
N ASP A 287 -37.20 38.33 -34.27
CA ASP A 287 -36.24 39.30 -33.67
C ASP A 287 -34.80 38.85 -33.30
#